data_AF-A0A8H3F2T2-F1
#
_entry.id   AF-A0A8H3F2T2-F1
#
_cell.length_a   1.000
_cell.length_b   1.000
_cell.length_c   1.000
_cell.angle_alpha   90.00
_cell.angle_beta   90.00
_cell.angle_gamma   90.00
#
_symmetry.space_group_name_H-M   'P 1'
#
loop_
_entity.id
_entity.type
_entity.pdbx_description
1 polymer ?
#
loop_
_entity_poly.entity_id
_entity_poly.type
_entity_poly.pdbx_seq_one_letter_code
_entity_poly.pdbx_strand_id
1 'polypeptide(L)'
;MSRPLGQLFASSDILSGEEGVKLRVYCSTACMNPDRDLKDPYGVLFKDGSLTAFQEHFQGRVEHFDGKRHEAAQELFKIKWGPTRISVYVVLLAFTRVNPELRYKYISIAEWLVDTAKVPVDGTDISGNTALMYSIATKPCFDPEFAQIMLDAGGDINRRDRFGGTAAHDITTVQVLYNQTAHEKACRALQWFLEHGGNPEIADGDGISARQIIAGLRQTDRALSEVMDRVEQQQSEGSNPGSGAVARPTARNSPCPCGSGRKFKKCCGKD
;
A
#
# COMPACT_ATOMS: atom_id res chain seq x y z
N MET A 1 17.96 -26.46 -10.18
CA MET A 1 18.78 -25.30 -10.60
C MET A 1 17.88 -24.07 -10.52
N SER A 2 18.28 -23.02 -9.80
CA SER A 2 17.47 -21.81 -9.63
C SER A 2 17.30 -21.06 -10.96
N ARG A 3 16.09 -20.56 -11.23
CA ARG A 3 15.77 -19.81 -12.45
C ARG A 3 16.60 -18.52 -12.58
N PRO A 4 16.91 -18.08 -13.80
CA PRO A 4 17.46 -16.74 -14.03
C PRO A 4 16.42 -15.66 -13.73
N LEU A 5 16.87 -14.44 -13.38
CA LEU A 5 16.00 -13.31 -13.03
C LEU A 5 14.93 -13.02 -14.09
N GLY A 6 15.26 -13.10 -15.39
CA GLY A 6 14.29 -12.88 -16.46
C GLY A 6 13.08 -13.83 -16.42
N GLN A 7 13.28 -15.08 -16.02
CA GLN A 7 12.18 -16.04 -15.82
C GLN A 7 11.42 -15.74 -14.53
N LEU A 8 12.09 -15.31 -13.47
CA LEU A 8 11.43 -14.86 -12.24
C LEU A 8 10.55 -13.63 -12.48
N PHE A 9 10.96 -12.70 -13.35
CA PHE A 9 10.18 -11.51 -13.70
C PHE A 9 8.92 -11.83 -14.54
N ALA A 10 8.87 -13.00 -15.16
CA ALA A 10 7.74 -13.46 -15.96
C ALA A 10 6.73 -14.29 -15.15
N SER A 11 7.06 -14.64 -13.91
CA SER A 11 6.20 -15.43 -13.02
C SER A 11 5.65 -14.60 -11.86
N SER A 12 4.57 -15.08 -11.25
CA SER A 12 3.89 -14.49 -10.08
C SER A 12 3.80 -15.45 -8.90
N ASP A 13 4.51 -16.58 -8.98
CA ASP A 13 4.60 -17.57 -7.91
C ASP A 13 5.30 -17.01 -6.67
N ILE A 14 4.92 -17.56 -5.51
CA ILE A 14 5.62 -17.36 -4.26
C ILE A 14 6.98 -18.06 -4.36
N LEU A 15 8.04 -17.32 -4.06
CA LEU A 15 9.42 -17.74 -4.10
C LEU A 15 9.93 -18.00 -2.68
N SER A 16 10.77 -19.03 -2.55
CA SER A 16 11.50 -19.35 -1.32
C SER A 16 12.95 -19.71 -1.65
N GLY A 17 13.78 -19.84 -0.61
CA GLY A 17 15.18 -20.24 -0.75
C GLY A 17 15.98 -19.33 -1.71
N GLU A 18 16.79 -19.96 -2.58
CA GLU A 18 17.71 -19.25 -3.48
C GLU A 18 17.00 -18.26 -4.42
N GLU A 19 15.82 -18.60 -4.93
CA GLU A 19 15.06 -17.74 -5.85
C GLU A 19 14.48 -16.51 -5.14
N GLY A 20 13.96 -16.69 -3.93
CA GLY A 20 13.48 -15.59 -3.09
C GLY A 20 14.62 -14.63 -2.74
N VAL A 21 15.77 -15.14 -2.30
CA VAL A 21 16.96 -14.33 -2.01
C VAL A 21 17.42 -13.57 -3.26
N LYS A 22 17.50 -14.25 -4.42
CA LYS A 22 17.91 -13.65 -5.69
C LYS A 22 17.03 -12.47 -6.09
N LEU A 23 15.70 -12.64 -6.04
CA LEU A 23 14.78 -11.55 -6.36
C LEU A 23 14.85 -10.41 -5.33
N ARG A 24 14.98 -10.72 -4.04
CA ARG A 24 15.12 -9.72 -2.97
C ARG A 24 16.37 -8.86 -3.15
N VAL A 25 17.51 -9.47 -3.47
CA VAL A 25 18.77 -8.76 -3.79
C VAL A 25 18.57 -7.84 -4.99
N TYR A 26 17.97 -8.33 -6.07
CA TYR A 26 17.66 -7.48 -7.23
C TYR A 26 16.80 -6.27 -6.84
N CYS A 27 15.67 -6.48 -6.13
CA CYS A 27 14.78 -5.40 -5.74
C CYS A 27 15.42 -4.40 -4.76
N SER A 28 16.38 -4.84 -3.95
CA SER A 28 17.12 -3.95 -3.03
C SER A 28 18.15 -3.05 -3.72
N THR A 29 18.60 -3.43 -4.92
CA THR A 29 19.63 -2.70 -5.68
C THR A 29 19.05 -1.94 -6.88
N ALA A 30 17.93 -2.40 -7.41
CA ALA A 30 17.25 -1.80 -8.54
C ALA A 30 16.25 -0.73 -8.08
N CYS A 31 16.54 0.54 -8.36
CA CYS A 31 15.62 1.64 -8.08
C CYS A 31 15.07 2.26 -9.39
N MET A 32 13.84 2.76 -9.30
CA MET A 32 13.28 3.64 -10.31
C MET A 32 14.01 4.99 -10.24
N ASN A 33 14.52 5.45 -11.38
CA ASN A 33 15.12 6.76 -11.53
C ASN A 33 14.17 7.62 -12.37
N PRO A 34 13.58 8.70 -11.83
CA PRO A 34 12.59 9.52 -12.55
C PRO A 34 13.06 10.05 -13.91
N ASP A 35 14.34 10.40 -14.07
CA ASP A 35 14.86 10.95 -15.33
C ASP A 35 15.12 9.87 -16.38
N ARG A 36 15.42 8.65 -15.94
CA ARG A 36 15.59 7.49 -16.82
C ARG A 36 14.25 6.85 -17.19
N ASP A 37 13.39 6.66 -16.21
CA ASP A 37 12.29 5.70 -16.26
C ASP A 37 10.90 6.33 -16.46
N LEU A 38 10.73 7.63 -16.19
CA LEU A 38 9.45 8.34 -16.32
C LEU A 38 9.45 9.24 -17.56
N LYS A 39 9.62 8.62 -18.73
CA LYS A 39 9.70 9.31 -20.03
C LYS A 39 8.43 9.22 -20.86
N ASP A 40 7.54 8.30 -20.53
CA ASP A 40 6.22 8.23 -21.15
C ASP A 40 5.33 9.40 -20.69
N PRO A 41 4.21 9.68 -21.39
CA PRO A 41 3.35 10.81 -21.06
C PRO A 41 2.88 10.85 -19.60
N TYR A 42 2.49 9.74 -18.98
CA TYR A 42 2.12 9.73 -17.56
C TYR A 42 3.34 9.92 -16.66
N GLY A 43 4.46 9.30 -17.03
CA GLY A 43 5.76 9.48 -16.36
C GLY A 43 6.11 10.95 -16.17
N VAL A 44 5.99 11.75 -17.22
CA VAL A 44 6.29 13.19 -17.20
C VAL A 44 5.35 13.96 -16.27
N LEU A 45 4.06 13.61 -16.25
CA LEU A 45 3.04 14.27 -15.42
C LEU A 45 3.27 14.09 -13.90
N PHE A 46 4.00 13.04 -13.48
CA PHE A 46 4.37 12.92 -12.06
C PHE A 46 5.34 14.01 -11.60
N LYS A 47 6.15 14.58 -12.51
CA LYS A 47 7.19 15.56 -12.15
C LYS A 47 6.61 16.87 -11.62
N ASP A 48 5.45 17.31 -12.12
CA ASP A 48 4.78 18.55 -11.68
C ASP A 48 3.56 18.31 -10.77
N GLY A 49 3.06 17.06 -10.73
CA GLY A 49 1.90 16.65 -9.94
C GLY A 49 0.59 17.33 -10.38
N SER A 50 0.48 17.84 -11.60
CA SER A 50 -0.70 18.56 -12.06
C SER A 50 -1.91 17.62 -12.21
N LEU A 51 -2.87 17.72 -11.29
CA LEU A 51 -4.11 16.95 -11.37
C LEU A 51 -4.86 17.23 -12.67
N THR A 52 -4.95 18.50 -13.08
CA THR A 52 -5.64 18.89 -14.32
C THR A 52 -4.99 18.25 -15.54
N ALA A 53 -3.67 18.29 -15.66
CA ALA A 53 -2.98 17.67 -16.78
C ALA A 53 -3.11 16.14 -16.76
N PHE A 54 -3.14 15.52 -15.57
CA PHE A 54 -3.43 14.09 -15.41
C PHE A 54 -4.85 13.73 -15.88
N GLN A 55 -5.83 14.56 -15.55
CA GLN A 55 -7.22 14.40 -15.97
C GLN A 55 -7.39 14.56 -17.48
N GLU A 56 -6.77 15.57 -18.07
CA GLU A 56 -6.78 15.80 -19.52
C GLU A 56 -6.14 14.65 -20.29
N HIS A 57 -4.97 14.17 -19.83
CA HIS A 57 -4.32 13.03 -20.49
C HIS A 57 -5.14 11.74 -20.37
N PHE A 58 -5.74 11.49 -19.21
CA PHE A 58 -6.66 10.37 -19.04
C PHE A 58 -7.91 10.51 -19.92
N GLN A 59 -8.48 11.71 -20.05
CA GLN A 59 -9.64 11.96 -20.90
C GLN A 59 -9.34 11.67 -22.38
N GLY A 60 -8.17 12.08 -22.90
CA GLY A 60 -7.75 11.69 -24.25
C GLY A 60 -7.64 10.17 -24.43
N ARG A 61 -7.28 9.43 -23.37
CA ARG A 61 -7.29 7.96 -23.38
C ARG A 61 -8.71 7.39 -23.37
N VAL A 62 -9.62 8.00 -22.62
CA VAL A 62 -11.05 7.63 -22.66
C VAL A 62 -11.60 7.80 -24.08
N GLU A 63 -11.24 8.87 -24.78
CA GLU A 63 -11.61 9.11 -26.18
C GLU A 63 -11.00 8.06 -27.12
N HIS A 64 -9.73 7.70 -26.92
CA HIS A 64 -9.09 6.61 -27.67
C HIS A 64 -9.82 5.27 -27.53
N PHE A 65 -10.47 5.03 -26.39
CA PHE A 65 -11.30 3.84 -26.14
C PHE A 65 -12.80 4.09 -26.40
N ASP A 66 -13.16 5.00 -27.32
CA ASP A 66 -14.54 5.30 -27.71
C ASP A 66 -15.46 5.68 -26.52
N GLY A 67 -14.92 6.41 -25.55
CA GLY A 67 -15.64 6.82 -24.34
C GLY A 67 -15.66 5.76 -23.23
N LYS A 68 -15.08 4.57 -23.44
CA LYS A 68 -15.07 3.48 -22.45
C LYS A 68 -14.05 3.76 -21.35
N ARG A 69 -14.48 4.50 -20.33
CA ARG A 69 -13.64 4.86 -19.18
C ARG A 69 -12.99 3.66 -18.48
N HIS A 70 -13.70 2.54 -18.38
CA HIS A 70 -13.15 1.33 -17.76
C HIS A 70 -11.92 0.80 -18.51
N GLU A 71 -11.93 0.79 -19.84
CA GLU A 71 -10.78 0.35 -20.65
C GLU A 71 -9.58 1.30 -20.46
N ALA A 72 -9.83 2.61 -20.45
CA ALA A 72 -8.78 3.60 -20.17
C ALA A 72 -8.16 3.41 -18.77
N ALA A 73 -8.98 3.08 -17.76
CA ALA A 73 -8.51 2.79 -16.40
C ALA A 73 -7.70 1.49 -16.33
N GLN A 74 -8.15 0.44 -17.03
CA GLN A 74 -7.44 -0.84 -17.12
C GLN A 74 -6.11 -0.72 -17.88
N GLU A 75 -6.03 0.15 -18.88
CA GLU A 75 -4.79 0.39 -19.59
C GLU A 75 -3.79 1.15 -18.71
N LEU A 76 -4.20 2.23 -18.03
CA LEU A 76 -3.34 2.94 -17.07
C LEU A 76 -2.86 2.01 -15.94
N PHE A 77 -3.73 1.14 -15.44
CA PHE A 77 -3.38 0.13 -14.44
C PHE A 77 -2.24 -0.81 -14.88
N LYS A 78 -2.16 -1.13 -16.17
CA LYS A 78 -1.15 -2.03 -16.74
C LYS A 78 0.21 -1.36 -16.92
N ILE A 79 0.29 -0.02 -16.94
CA ILE A 79 1.56 0.69 -17.11
C ILE A 79 2.45 0.43 -15.89
N LYS A 80 3.72 0.12 -16.15
CA LYS A 80 4.74 -0.17 -15.14
C LYS A 80 5.99 0.66 -15.39
N TRP A 81 6.59 1.16 -14.31
CA TRP A 81 7.77 2.03 -14.39
C TRP A 81 8.99 1.42 -13.72
N GLY A 82 10.15 1.70 -14.29
CA GLY A 82 11.45 1.30 -13.74
C GLY A 82 11.73 -0.21 -13.74
N PRO A 83 12.92 -0.60 -13.25
CA PRO A 83 13.41 -1.97 -13.31
C PRO A 83 12.58 -2.95 -12.45
N THR A 84 12.00 -2.46 -11.36
CA THR A 84 11.11 -3.25 -10.49
C THR A 84 9.65 -3.24 -10.94
N ARG A 85 9.32 -2.55 -12.04
CA ARG A 85 7.97 -2.49 -12.60
C ARG A 85 6.93 -1.98 -11.60
N ILE A 86 7.20 -0.86 -10.92
CA ILE A 86 6.27 -0.28 -9.96
C ILE A 86 4.99 0.23 -10.65
N SER A 87 3.86 0.17 -9.94
CA SER A 87 2.55 0.60 -10.43
C SER A 87 2.29 2.10 -10.18
N VAL A 88 1.26 2.65 -10.82
CA VAL A 88 0.90 4.09 -10.76
C VAL A 88 0.80 4.62 -9.33
N TYR A 89 0.16 3.85 -8.43
CA TYR A 89 -0.01 4.27 -7.04
C TYR A 89 1.30 4.21 -6.23
N VAL A 90 2.21 3.30 -6.57
CA VAL A 90 3.55 3.25 -5.94
C VAL A 90 4.39 4.44 -6.40
N VAL A 91 4.26 4.86 -7.67
CA VAL A 91 4.90 6.09 -8.16
C VAL A 91 4.35 7.30 -7.39
N LEU A 92 3.03 7.46 -7.30
CA LEU A 92 2.41 8.56 -6.55
C LEU A 92 2.85 8.60 -5.09
N LEU A 93 2.88 7.45 -4.41
CA LEU A 93 3.38 7.33 -3.04
C LEU A 93 4.86 7.72 -2.93
N ALA A 94 5.70 7.35 -3.89
CA ALA A 94 7.10 7.78 -3.89
C ALA A 94 7.22 9.30 -4.02
N PHE A 95 6.42 9.91 -4.90
CA PHE A 95 6.44 11.36 -5.13
C PHE A 95 5.88 12.19 -3.96
N THR A 96 4.96 11.65 -3.15
CA THR A 96 4.51 12.31 -1.91
C THR A 96 5.66 12.57 -0.93
N ARG A 97 6.79 11.87 -1.12
CA ARG A 97 7.98 11.95 -0.27
C ARG A 97 9.15 12.63 -0.92
N VAL A 98 9.33 12.44 -2.22
CA VAL A 98 10.39 13.13 -2.98
C VAL A 98 10.10 14.63 -2.99
N ASN A 99 8.83 15.01 -3.11
CA ASN A 99 8.36 16.40 -3.19
C ASN A 99 7.29 16.67 -2.10
N PRO A 100 7.68 16.75 -0.81
CA PRO A 100 6.72 16.86 0.30
C PRO A 100 5.85 18.13 0.23
N GLU A 101 6.36 19.22 -0.32
CA GLU A 101 5.62 20.47 -0.58
C GLU A 101 4.51 20.31 -1.62
N LEU A 102 4.63 19.32 -2.51
CA LEU A 102 3.62 18.97 -3.51
C LEU A 102 2.79 17.76 -3.11
N ARG A 103 2.95 17.23 -1.89
CA ARG A 103 2.22 16.05 -1.39
C ARG A 103 0.73 16.09 -1.69
N TYR A 104 0.08 17.21 -1.38
CA TYR A 104 -1.37 17.38 -1.56
C TYR A 104 -1.81 17.13 -3.02
N LYS A 105 -0.95 17.45 -4.00
CA LYS A 105 -1.21 17.20 -5.41
C LYS A 105 -1.24 15.70 -5.71
N TYR A 106 -0.25 14.95 -5.23
CA TYR A 106 -0.18 13.50 -5.43
C TYR A 106 -1.29 12.75 -4.72
N ILE A 107 -1.67 13.20 -3.51
CA ILE A 107 -2.86 12.70 -2.83
C ILE A 107 -4.11 12.98 -3.66
N SER A 108 -4.27 14.19 -4.19
CA SER A 108 -5.41 14.55 -5.04
C SER A 108 -5.50 13.69 -6.31
N ILE A 109 -4.36 13.37 -6.93
CA ILE A 109 -4.31 12.44 -8.07
C ILE A 109 -4.72 11.03 -7.64
N ALA A 110 -4.15 10.50 -6.56
CA ALA A 110 -4.48 9.16 -6.07
C ALA A 110 -5.99 9.02 -5.74
N GLU A 111 -6.55 10.00 -5.04
CA GLU A 111 -7.98 10.06 -4.74
C GLU A 111 -8.82 10.13 -6.01
N TRP A 112 -8.44 10.97 -6.97
CA TRP A 112 -9.18 11.08 -8.23
C TRP A 112 -9.14 9.78 -9.04
N LEU A 113 -7.98 9.11 -9.09
CA LEU A 113 -7.82 7.83 -9.78
C LEU A 113 -8.72 6.75 -9.18
N VAL A 114 -8.76 6.64 -7.86
CA VAL A 114 -9.65 5.72 -7.13
C VAL A 114 -11.12 6.09 -7.30
N ASP A 115 -11.45 7.37 -7.16
CA ASP A 115 -12.83 7.81 -7.01
C ASP A 115 -13.55 7.99 -8.34
N THR A 116 -12.86 8.50 -9.35
CA THR A 116 -13.43 9.03 -10.59
C THR A 116 -12.96 8.25 -11.81
N ALA A 117 -11.66 7.97 -11.91
CA ALA A 117 -11.11 7.19 -13.02
C ALA A 117 -11.40 5.68 -12.86
N LYS A 118 -11.55 5.21 -11.61
CA LYS A 118 -11.76 3.80 -11.25
C LYS A 118 -10.60 2.89 -11.66
N VAL A 119 -9.37 3.38 -11.46
CA VAL A 119 -8.16 2.55 -11.64
C VAL A 119 -8.06 1.56 -10.46
N PRO A 120 -7.88 0.25 -10.72
CA PRO A 120 -7.70 -0.74 -9.65
C PRO A 120 -6.43 -0.49 -8.81
N VAL A 121 -6.50 -0.80 -7.51
CA VAL A 121 -5.42 -0.53 -6.54
C VAL A 121 -4.54 -1.73 -6.21
N ASP A 122 -4.85 -2.91 -6.77
CA ASP A 122 -4.17 -4.18 -6.51
C ASP A 122 -2.93 -4.40 -7.41
N GLY A 123 -2.49 -3.37 -8.13
CA GLY A 123 -1.36 -3.44 -9.04
C GLY A 123 -0.04 -3.61 -8.29
N THR A 124 0.66 -4.72 -8.56
CA THR A 124 1.93 -5.06 -7.91
C THR A 124 3.17 -4.70 -8.76
N ASP A 125 4.31 -4.62 -8.07
CA ASP A 125 5.64 -4.66 -8.68
C ASP A 125 6.14 -6.11 -8.88
N ILE A 126 7.40 -6.29 -9.33
CA ILE A 126 7.97 -7.64 -9.55
C ILE A 126 8.15 -8.46 -8.27
N SER A 127 8.15 -7.82 -7.09
CA SER A 127 8.22 -8.47 -5.78
C SER A 127 6.84 -8.84 -5.24
N GLY A 128 5.76 -8.42 -5.90
CA GLY A 128 4.39 -8.69 -5.47
C GLY A 128 3.83 -7.62 -4.52
N ASN A 129 4.57 -6.56 -4.23
CA ASN A 129 4.13 -5.50 -3.33
C ASN A 129 3.14 -4.56 -4.03
N THR A 130 2.05 -4.22 -3.34
CA THR A 130 1.09 -3.20 -3.75
C THR A 130 1.42 -1.83 -3.15
N ALA A 131 0.77 -0.78 -3.63
CA ALA A 131 0.87 0.54 -3.01
C ALA A 131 0.36 0.55 -1.55
N LEU A 132 -0.69 -0.22 -1.23
CA LEU A 132 -1.16 -0.38 0.14
C LEU A 132 -0.06 -0.96 1.05
N MET A 133 0.60 -2.01 0.60
CA MET A 133 1.70 -2.62 1.36
C MET A 133 2.87 -1.64 1.57
N TYR A 134 3.29 -0.90 0.53
CA TYR A 134 4.33 0.13 0.66
C TYR A 134 3.92 1.32 1.54
N SER A 135 2.64 1.65 1.62
CA SER A 135 2.15 2.73 2.52
C SER A 135 2.09 2.31 3.99
N ILE A 136 2.03 1.01 4.27
CA ILE A 136 2.05 0.46 5.63
C ILE A 136 3.49 0.07 6.05
N ALA A 137 4.38 -0.11 5.07
CA ALA A 137 5.77 -0.49 5.29
C ALA A 137 6.52 0.51 6.19
N THR A 138 7.65 0.07 6.74
CA THR A 138 8.53 0.93 7.55
C THR A 138 9.77 1.34 6.76
N LYS A 139 10.07 0.60 5.69
CA LYS A 139 11.11 0.85 4.69
C LYS A 139 10.43 1.10 3.33
N PRO A 140 10.23 2.36 2.88
CA PRO A 140 10.88 3.55 3.37
C PRO A 140 9.94 4.51 4.18
N CYS A 141 8.63 4.28 4.25
CA CYS A 141 7.68 5.15 4.96
C CYS A 141 6.40 4.45 5.43
N PHE A 142 5.88 4.89 6.58
CA PHE A 142 4.51 4.65 6.99
C PHE A 142 3.68 5.90 6.64
N ASP A 143 2.71 5.75 5.74
CA ASP A 143 1.82 6.78 5.22
C ASP A 143 0.35 6.33 5.40
N PRO A 144 -0.23 6.51 6.61
CA PRO A 144 -1.57 6.01 6.91
C PRO A 144 -2.67 6.70 6.09
N GLU A 145 -2.45 7.93 5.64
CA GLU A 145 -3.40 8.64 4.78
C GLU A 145 -3.48 7.96 3.40
N PHE A 146 -2.32 7.69 2.79
CA PHE A 146 -2.27 7.00 1.51
C PHE A 146 -2.77 5.55 1.64
N ALA A 147 -2.39 4.87 2.73
CA ALA A 147 -2.88 3.53 3.05
C ALA A 147 -4.42 3.49 3.13
N GLN A 148 -5.02 4.47 3.80
CA GLN A 148 -6.47 4.58 3.90
C GLN A 148 -7.12 4.76 2.52
N ILE A 149 -6.55 5.58 1.63
CA ILE A 149 -7.10 5.77 0.27
C ILE A 149 -7.09 4.45 -0.49
N MET A 150 -6.02 3.68 -0.40
CA MET A 150 -5.91 2.38 -1.08
C MET A 150 -6.87 1.34 -0.45
N LEU A 151 -7.00 1.32 0.87
CA LEU A 151 -7.91 0.41 1.58
C LEU A 151 -9.38 0.72 1.27
N ASP A 152 -9.77 2.00 1.30
CA ASP A 152 -11.13 2.45 0.94
C ASP A 152 -11.49 2.15 -0.53
N ALA A 153 -10.48 1.96 -1.37
CA ALA A 153 -10.64 1.56 -2.77
C ALA A 153 -10.80 0.04 -2.95
N GLY A 154 -10.78 -0.74 -1.87
CA GLY A 154 -10.84 -2.20 -1.89
C GLY A 154 -9.47 -2.89 -1.93
N GLY A 155 -8.38 -2.19 -1.59
CA GLY A 155 -7.07 -2.81 -1.45
C GLY A 155 -7.07 -3.89 -0.36
N ASP A 156 -6.45 -5.03 -0.65
CA ASP A 156 -6.35 -6.14 0.30
C ASP A 156 -5.17 -5.92 1.27
N ILE A 157 -5.50 -5.60 2.53
CA ILE A 157 -4.51 -5.40 3.61
C ILE A 157 -3.73 -6.69 3.95
N ASN A 158 -4.30 -7.85 3.65
CA ASN A 158 -3.74 -9.18 3.96
C ASN A 158 -3.05 -9.82 2.77
N ARG A 159 -2.87 -9.08 1.67
CA ARG A 159 -2.18 -9.57 0.48
C ARG A 159 -0.77 -10.03 0.82
N ARG A 160 -0.39 -11.14 0.21
CA ARG A 160 0.95 -11.71 0.27
C ARG A 160 1.77 -11.28 -0.95
N ASP A 161 3.00 -10.88 -0.72
CA ASP A 161 4.00 -10.62 -1.74
C ASP A 161 4.56 -11.94 -2.31
N ARG A 162 5.55 -11.86 -3.20
CA ARG A 162 6.20 -13.05 -3.78
C ARG A 162 7.18 -13.73 -2.85
N PHE A 163 7.39 -13.23 -1.64
CA PHE A 163 8.10 -13.92 -0.57
C PHE A 163 7.11 -14.53 0.42
N GLY A 164 5.81 -14.49 0.11
CA GLY A 164 4.72 -14.96 0.95
C GLY A 164 4.36 -14.00 2.09
N GLY A 165 5.11 -12.91 2.27
CA GLY A 165 4.96 -11.98 3.38
C GLY A 165 3.81 -11.00 3.18
N THR A 166 3.19 -10.61 4.29
CA THR A 166 2.25 -9.47 4.38
C THR A 166 2.98 -8.20 4.83
N ALA A 167 2.28 -7.04 4.82
CA ALA A 167 2.84 -5.78 5.33
C ALA A 167 3.39 -5.91 6.76
N ALA A 168 2.81 -6.79 7.59
CA ALA A 168 3.28 -7.06 8.94
C ALA A 168 4.69 -7.67 9.01
N HIS A 169 5.11 -8.42 7.98
CA HIS A 169 6.48 -8.97 7.91
C HIS A 169 7.50 -7.86 7.65
N ASP A 170 7.19 -6.88 6.79
CA ASP A 170 8.06 -5.71 6.61
C ASP A 170 8.15 -4.88 7.91
N ILE A 171 7.02 -4.66 8.58
CA ILE A 171 6.97 -3.93 9.87
C ILE A 171 7.89 -4.57 10.92
N THR A 172 7.89 -5.90 11.01
CA THR A 172 8.57 -6.67 12.07
C THR A 172 10.04 -6.98 11.76
N THR A 173 10.47 -6.89 10.50
CA THR A 173 11.86 -7.14 10.08
C THR A 173 12.73 -5.88 10.04
N VAL A 174 12.21 -4.75 10.51
CA VAL A 174 13.05 -3.57 10.77
C VAL A 174 14.08 -3.93 11.83
N GLN A 175 15.26 -3.34 11.72
CA GLN A 175 16.21 -3.30 12.83
C GLN A 175 15.65 -2.39 13.93
N VAL A 176 14.50 -2.77 14.50
CA VAL A 176 13.76 -2.06 15.54
C VAL A 176 14.69 -1.76 16.73
N LEU A 177 15.70 -2.61 16.91
CA LEU A 177 16.70 -2.57 17.99
C LEU A 177 17.77 -1.47 17.86
N TYR A 178 17.93 -0.79 16.71
CA TYR A 178 19.05 0.15 16.51
C TYR A 178 18.62 1.61 16.28
N ASN A 179 17.34 1.89 16.03
CA ASN A 179 16.86 3.25 15.71
C ASN A 179 15.48 3.52 16.32
N GLN A 180 15.43 4.37 17.35
CA GLN A 180 14.22 4.74 18.08
C GLN A 180 13.09 5.27 17.17
N THR A 181 13.41 6.11 16.18
CA THR A 181 12.42 6.65 15.26
C THR A 181 11.87 5.58 14.31
N ALA A 182 12.69 4.63 13.91
CA ALA A 182 12.24 3.48 13.12
C ALA A 182 11.34 2.55 13.96
N HIS A 183 11.64 2.42 15.25
CA HIS A 183 10.88 1.64 16.22
C HIS A 183 9.48 2.21 16.48
N GLU A 184 9.39 3.51 16.77
CA GLU A 184 8.10 4.20 16.95
C GLU A 184 7.23 4.11 15.68
N LYS A 185 7.87 4.23 14.51
CA LYS A 185 7.19 4.06 13.22
C LYS A 185 6.65 2.65 13.06
N ALA A 186 7.43 1.62 13.40
CA ALA A 186 6.99 0.23 13.34
C ALA A 186 5.81 -0.04 14.28
N CYS A 187 5.84 0.48 15.51
CA CYS A 187 4.73 0.38 16.45
C CYS A 187 3.45 1.02 15.92
N ARG A 188 3.56 2.23 15.34
CA ARG A 188 2.42 2.93 14.72
C ARG A 188 1.87 2.20 13.49
N ALA A 189 2.75 1.67 12.65
CA ALA A 189 2.37 0.89 11.48
C ALA A 189 1.68 -0.43 11.87
N LEU A 190 2.21 -1.14 12.86
CA LEU A 190 1.59 -2.37 13.40
C LEU A 190 0.21 -2.07 13.98
N GLN A 191 0.10 -1.02 14.80
CA GLN A 191 -1.18 -0.61 15.38
C GLN A 191 -2.21 -0.34 14.28
N TRP A 192 -1.86 0.49 13.29
CA TRP A 192 -2.75 0.81 12.17
C TRP A 192 -3.14 -0.45 11.38
N PHE A 193 -2.18 -1.33 11.07
CA PHE A 193 -2.44 -2.58 10.36
C PHE A 193 -3.49 -3.44 11.09
N LEU A 194 -3.33 -3.64 12.40
CA LEU A 194 -4.24 -4.46 13.20
C LEU A 194 -5.64 -3.81 13.33
N GLU A 195 -5.70 -2.49 13.57
CA GLU A 195 -6.96 -1.74 13.66
C GLU A 195 -7.78 -1.78 12.36
N HIS A 196 -7.12 -1.98 11.21
CA HIS A 196 -7.74 -1.99 9.88
C HIS A 196 -7.94 -3.41 9.32
N GLY A 197 -7.90 -4.44 10.19
CA GLY A 197 -8.22 -5.83 9.81
C GLY A 197 -7.03 -6.62 9.24
N GLY A 198 -5.82 -6.12 9.44
CA GLY A 198 -4.60 -6.85 9.16
C GLY A 198 -4.44 -8.07 10.07
N ASN A 199 -4.13 -9.22 9.49
CA ASN A 199 -3.99 -10.50 10.18
C ASN A 199 -2.49 -10.81 10.40
N PRO A 200 -1.99 -10.79 11.66
CA PRO A 200 -0.60 -11.07 11.97
C PRO A 200 -0.25 -12.56 11.96
N GLU A 201 -1.24 -13.45 11.81
CA GLU A 201 -1.07 -14.92 11.81
C GLU A 201 -0.80 -15.50 10.41
N ILE A 202 -0.89 -14.68 9.35
CA ILE A 202 -0.55 -15.13 7.99
C ILE A 202 0.93 -15.44 7.95
N ALA A 203 1.28 -16.68 7.58
CA ALA A 203 2.66 -17.12 7.44
C ALA A 203 3.26 -16.69 6.08
N ASP A 204 4.54 -16.33 6.09
CA ASP A 204 5.32 -16.05 4.89
C ASP A 204 5.69 -17.31 4.09
N GLY A 205 6.60 -17.18 3.13
CA GLY A 205 7.11 -18.29 2.32
C GLY A 205 7.93 -19.31 3.11
N ASP A 206 8.44 -18.94 4.29
CA ASP A 206 9.21 -19.80 5.19
C ASP A 206 8.33 -20.39 6.31
N GLY A 207 7.02 -20.11 6.30
CA GLY A 207 6.06 -20.64 7.27
C GLY A 207 6.05 -19.87 8.59
N ILE A 208 6.66 -18.68 8.64
CA ILE A 208 6.73 -17.84 9.84
C ILE A 208 5.75 -16.69 9.70
N SER A 209 4.92 -16.46 10.72
CA SER A 209 4.00 -15.33 10.79
C SER A 209 4.63 -14.13 11.51
N ALA A 210 4.08 -12.92 11.27
CA ALA A 210 4.50 -11.72 11.97
C ALA A 210 4.32 -11.84 13.49
N ARG A 211 3.28 -12.54 13.95
CA ARG A 211 3.07 -12.82 15.38
C ARG A 211 4.17 -13.67 15.98
N GLN A 212 4.62 -14.72 15.28
CA GLN A 212 5.74 -15.55 15.73
C GLN A 212 7.05 -14.74 15.79
N ILE A 213 7.30 -13.85 14.83
CA ILE A 213 8.45 -12.94 14.85
C ILE A 213 8.40 -12.04 16.10
N ILE A 214 7.26 -11.39 16.34
CA ILE A 214 7.07 -10.49 17.50
C ILE A 214 7.24 -11.24 18.82
N ALA A 215 6.68 -12.46 18.94
CA ALA A 215 6.82 -13.29 20.13
C ALA A 215 8.30 -13.65 20.40
N GLY A 216 9.07 -13.94 19.36
CA GLY A 216 10.52 -14.18 19.46
C GLY A 216 11.32 -12.97 19.91
N LEU A 217 10.86 -11.76 19.59
CA LEU A 217 11.49 -10.49 20.00
C LEU A 217 11.10 -10.04 21.40
N ARG A 218 10.05 -10.59 22.01
CA ARG A 218 9.45 -10.10 23.27
C ARG A 218 10.45 -9.91 24.42
N GLN A 219 11.52 -10.71 24.48
CA GLN A 219 12.53 -10.60 25.54
C GLN A 219 13.49 -9.42 25.34
N THR A 220 13.73 -9.03 24.09
CA THR A 220 14.68 -7.97 23.71
C THR A 220 13.96 -6.66 23.33
N ASP A 221 12.72 -6.73 22.87
CA ASP A 221 11.86 -5.61 22.53
C ASP A 221 10.39 -5.96 22.77
N ARG A 222 9.81 -5.34 23.79
CA ARG A 222 8.42 -5.59 24.19
C ARG A 222 7.40 -4.75 23.42
N ALA A 223 7.81 -3.69 22.75
CA ALA A 223 6.85 -2.67 22.31
C ALA A 223 5.89 -3.18 21.24
N LEU A 224 6.38 -3.97 20.27
CA LEU A 224 5.51 -4.58 19.25
C LEU A 224 4.56 -5.61 19.87
N SER A 225 5.00 -6.36 20.89
CA SER A 225 4.12 -7.26 21.65
C SER A 225 3.03 -6.48 22.39
N GLU A 226 3.40 -5.37 23.04
CA GLU A 226 2.46 -4.53 23.78
C GLU A 226 1.43 -3.83 22.87
N VAL A 227 1.83 -3.46 21.64
CA VAL A 227 0.88 -2.97 20.62
C VAL A 227 -0.12 -4.07 20.25
N MET A 228 0.35 -5.29 19.99
CA MET A 228 -0.51 -6.41 19.63
C MET A 228 -1.49 -6.76 20.75
N ASP A 229 -0.99 -6.92 21.98
CA ASP A 229 -1.81 -7.21 23.16
C ASP A 229 -2.89 -6.13 23.38
N ARG A 230 -2.53 -4.85 23.22
CA ARG A 230 -3.46 -3.73 23.38
C ARG A 230 -4.58 -3.75 22.33
N VAL A 231 -4.27 -3.97 21.06
CA VAL A 231 -5.29 -3.98 20.00
C VAL A 231 -6.20 -5.20 20.12
N GLU A 232 -5.65 -6.38 20.46
CA GLU A 232 -6.44 -7.60 20.69
C GLU A 232 -7.42 -7.42 21.86
N GLN A 233 -6.98 -6.81 22.97
CA GLN A 233 -7.85 -6.49 24.11
C GLN A 233 -9.01 -5.57 23.69
N GLN A 234 -8.72 -4.48 22.99
CA GLN A 234 -9.74 -3.54 22.50
C GLN A 234 -10.77 -4.21 21.56
N GLN A 235 -10.32 -5.10 20.67
CA GLN A 235 -11.20 -5.85 19.78
C GLN A 235 -12.07 -6.86 20.52
N SER A 236 -11.53 -7.50 21.58
CA SER A 236 -12.28 -8.43 22.42
C SER A 236 -13.36 -7.72 23.26
N GLU A 237 -13.04 -6.55 23.83
CA GLU A 237 -13.98 -5.73 24.61
C GLU A 237 -15.09 -5.13 23.75
N GLY A 238 -14.77 -4.70 22.51
CA GLY A 238 -15.73 -4.20 21.54
C GLY A 238 -16.66 -5.26 20.94
N SER A 239 -16.38 -6.56 21.17
CA SER A 239 -17.19 -7.68 20.70
C SER A 239 -18.23 -8.17 21.73
N ASN A 240 -18.34 -7.49 22.88
CA ASN A 240 -19.28 -7.87 23.93
C ASN A 240 -20.74 -7.50 23.53
N PRO A 241 -21.71 -8.45 23.49
CA PRO A 241 -23.06 -8.19 22.95
C PRO A 241 -23.93 -7.20 23.74
N GLY A 242 -23.43 -6.70 24.88
CA GLY A 242 -24.18 -5.84 25.81
C GLY A 242 -23.79 -4.35 25.80
N SER A 243 -22.73 -3.96 25.11
CA SER A 243 -22.35 -2.55 24.92
C SER A 243 -22.69 -2.16 23.48
N GLY A 244 -23.55 -1.16 23.31
CA GLY A 244 -24.03 -0.69 22.00
C GLY A 244 -22.90 -0.63 20.98
N ALA A 245 -23.10 -1.31 19.84
CA ALA A 245 -22.12 -1.45 18.78
C ALA A 245 -21.39 -0.12 18.56
N VAL A 246 -20.08 -0.10 18.81
CA VAL A 246 -19.23 1.02 18.39
C VAL A 246 -19.40 1.09 16.88
N ALA A 247 -20.12 2.11 16.40
CA ALA A 247 -20.37 2.29 14.99
C ALA A 247 -19.02 2.29 14.28
N ARG A 248 -18.79 1.33 13.38
CA ARG A 248 -17.60 1.34 12.53
C ARG A 248 -17.50 2.73 11.90
N PRO A 249 -16.31 3.37 11.90
CA PRO A 249 -16.13 4.66 11.24
C PRO A 249 -16.70 4.59 9.83
N THR A 250 -17.54 5.56 9.48
CA THR A 250 -18.12 5.61 8.13
C THR A 250 -16.97 5.68 7.13
N ALA A 251 -16.86 4.68 6.25
CA ALA A 251 -15.77 4.63 5.28
C ALA A 251 -15.73 5.93 4.47
N ARG A 252 -14.55 6.52 4.25
CA ARG A 252 -14.42 7.86 3.65
C ARG A 252 -15.16 7.98 2.31
N ASN A 253 -15.18 6.87 1.56
CA ASN A 253 -15.81 6.78 0.24
C ASN A 253 -17.25 6.25 0.24
N SER A 254 -17.84 5.83 1.38
CA SER A 254 -19.24 5.40 1.42
C SER A 254 -20.21 6.58 1.29
N PRO A 255 -21.48 6.35 0.88
CA PRO A 255 -22.52 7.37 0.94
C PRO A 255 -22.62 7.97 2.35
N CYS A 256 -22.78 9.29 2.42
CA CYS A 256 -22.78 10.02 3.68
C CYS A 256 -24.09 9.77 4.45
N PRO A 257 -24.03 9.44 5.76
CA PRO A 257 -25.20 9.08 6.56
C PRO A 257 -26.19 10.25 6.76
N CYS A 258 -25.80 11.49 6.50
CA CYS A 258 -26.71 12.64 6.54
C CYS A 258 -27.73 12.69 5.38
N GLY A 259 -27.72 11.70 4.48
CA GLY A 259 -28.65 11.64 3.35
C GLY A 259 -28.32 12.57 2.19
N SER A 260 -27.15 13.22 2.20
CA SER A 260 -26.76 14.18 1.16
C SER A 260 -26.46 13.56 -0.21
N GLY A 261 -26.41 12.23 -0.31
CA GLY A 261 -25.98 11.49 -1.50
C GLY A 261 -24.48 11.64 -1.85
N ARG A 262 -23.74 12.47 -1.11
CA ARG A 262 -22.29 12.69 -1.29
C ARG A 262 -21.49 11.60 -0.56
N LYS A 263 -20.23 11.39 -0.94
CA LYS A 263 -19.28 10.58 -0.15
C LYS A 263 -19.05 11.19 1.22
N PHE A 264 -18.87 10.37 2.25
CA PHE A 264 -18.66 10.83 3.63
C PHE A 264 -17.56 11.89 3.74
N LYS A 265 -16.37 11.63 3.16
CA LYS A 265 -15.24 12.58 3.14
C LYS A 265 -15.50 13.90 2.42
N LYS A 266 -16.52 13.96 1.55
CA LYS A 266 -16.92 15.19 0.83
C LYS A 266 -18.11 15.88 1.48
N CYS A 267 -18.58 15.38 2.62
CA CYS A 267 -19.72 15.89 3.35
C CYS A 267 -19.42 15.95 4.85
N CYS A 268 -19.98 15.05 5.67
CA CYS A 268 -19.85 15.09 7.13
C CYS A 268 -18.47 14.68 7.66
N GLY A 269 -17.63 14.06 6.84
CA GLY A 269 -16.24 13.73 7.15
C GLY A 269 -15.23 14.70 6.52
N LYS A 270 -15.66 15.94 6.25
CA LYS A 270 -14.75 17.03 5.90
C LYS A 270 -14.27 17.65 7.22
N ASP A 271 -13.07 17.30 7.63
CA ASP A 271 -12.26 18.14 8.52
C ASP A 271 -11.36 19.04 7.66
#